data_AF-A0A8T6IMY9-F1
#
_entry.id   AF-A0A8T6IMY9-F1
#
_cell.length_a   1.000
_cell.length_b   1.000
_cell.length_c   1.000
_cell.angle_alpha   90.00
_cell.angle_beta   90.00
_cell.angle_gamma   90.00
#
_symmetry.space_group_name_H-M   'P 1'
#
loop_
_entity.id
_entity.type
_entity.pdbx_description
1 polymer ?
#
loop_
_entity_poly.entity_id
_entity_poly.type
_entity_poly.pdbx_seq_one_letter_code
_entity_poly.pdbx_strand_id
1 'polypeptide(L)'
;NANCDLVLMGTVHRDTILVLDSARKMGWDDVAWVGNNAAYGQVIAEHEAGEGYYAFVHMARRYPDDDMTPEVRAWFEGYVERFGEEPGLPAMEGWRGADLVVQALEIAGRDLTREKLVAALESMHDVTDMFGYHLSFGPDDHKGASESVLSVVRDGRWVTLAQRISY
;
A
#
# COMPACT_ATOMS: atom_id res chain seq x y z
N ASN A 1 -27.25 20.44 -3.71
CA ASN A 1 -26.56 19.24 -3.22
C ASN A 1 -26.71 18.12 -4.24
N ALA A 2 -25.61 17.45 -4.57
CA ALA A 2 -25.64 16.25 -5.41
C ALA A 2 -26.18 15.01 -4.66
N ASN A 3 -26.40 15.12 -3.34
CA ASN A 3 -26.94 14.08 -2.46
C ASN A 3 -26.18 12.76 -2.57
N CYS A 4 -24.84 12.85 -2.59
CA CYS A 4 -23.97 11.69 -2.66
C CYS A 4 -23.88 11.02 -1.29
N ASP A 5 -24.01 9.71 -1.24
CA ASP A 5 -23.67 8.91 -0.06
C ASP A 5 -22.16 8.60 0.00
N LEU A 6 -21.48 8.66 -1.15
CA LEU A 6 -20.06 8.33 -1.30
C LEU A 6 -19.39 9.18 -2.38
N VAL A 7 -18.12 9.55 -2.16
CA VAL A 7 -17.26 10.20 -3.16
C VAL A 7 -15.94 9.43 -3.29
N LEU A 8 -15.64 8.97 -4.51
CA LEU A 8 -14.36 8.38 -4.88
C LEU A 8 -13.37 9.47 -5.29
N MET A 9 -12.17 9.45 -4.73
CA MET A 9 -11.13 10.46 -4.95
C MET A 9 -9.90 9.89 -5.66
N GLY A 10 -9.61 10.48 -6.83
CA GLY A 10 -8.37 10.26 -7.59
C GLY A 10 -7.23 11.20 -7.19
N THR A 11 -7.30 11.78 -5.98
CA THR A 11 -6.34 12.75 -5.45
C THR A 11 -5.13 12.09 -4.80
N VAL A 12 -4.13 12.89 -4.45
CA VAL A 12 -2.96 12.50 -3.64
C VAL A 12 -2.92 13.31 -2.34
N HIS A 13 -1.86 13.21 -1.52
CA HIS A 13 -1.88 13.66 -0.12
C HIS A 13 -2.47 15.06 0.14
N ARG A 14 -1.90 16.11 -0.48
CA ARG A 14 -2.26 17.50 -0.17
C ARG A 14 -3.66 17.86 -0.65
N ASP A 15 -3.97 17.50 -1.88
CA ASP A 15 -5.27 17.74 -2.51
C ASP A 15 -6.37 16.93 -1.83
N THR A 16 -6.10 15.70 -1.39
CA THR A 16 -7.01 14.92 -0.54
C THR A 16 -7.34 15.69 0.73
N ILE A 17 -6.33 16.16 1.48
CA ILE A 17 -6.53 16.91 2.73
C ILE A 17 -7.37 18.17 2.48
N LEU A 18 -7.04 18.95 1.43
CA LEU A 18 -7.77 20.17 1.09
C LEU A 18 -9.24 19.93 0.75
N VAL A 19 -9.55 18.83 0.05
CA VAL A 19 -10.93 18.42 -0.25
C VAL A 19 -11.66 18.02 1.02
N LEU A 20 -11.05 17.16 1.86
CA LEU A 20 -11.65 16.70 3.12
C LEU A 20 -11.91 17.86 4.09
N ASP A 21 -10.95 18.79 4.23
CA ASP A 21 -11.12 20.01 5.03
C ASP A 21 -12.31 20.84 4.57
N SER A 22 -12.43 21.02 3.26
CA SER A 22 -13.49 21.83 2.67
C SER A 22 -14.84 21.16 2.84
N ALA A 23 -14.92 19.85 2.64
CA ALA A 23 -16.13 19.04 2.83
C ALA A 23 -16.64 19.12 4.28
N ARG A 24 -15.75 18.98 5.27
CA ARG A 24 -16.09 19.09 6.69
C ARG A 24 -16.60 20.48 7.06
N LYS A 25 -15.95 21.54 6.57
CA LYS A 25 -16.42 22.92 6.76
C LYS A 25 -17.81 23.16 6.16
N MET A 26 -18.19 22.38 5.15
CA MET A 26 -19.50 22.40 4.52
C MET A 26 -20.53 21.48 5.18
N GLY A 27 -20.17 20.75 6.24
CA GLY A 27 -21.06 19.81 6.94
C GLY A 27 -21.37 18.54 6.15
N TRP A 28 -20.43 18.05 5.32
CA TRP A 28 -20.56 16.78 4.59
C TRP A 28 -20.11 15.59 5.44
N ASP A 29 -20.57 15.53 6.68
CA ASP A 29 -20.15 14.53 7.67
C ASP A 29 -20.75 13.14 7.41
N ASP A 30 -21.89 13.08 6.71
CA ASP A 30 -22.58 11.83 6.36
C ASP A 30 -22.10 11.19 5.04
N VAL A 31 -21.11 11.79 4.36
CA VAL A 31 -20.59 11.28 3.08
C VAL A 31 -19.36 10.41 3.31
N ALA A 32 -19.35 9.20 2.74
CA ALA A 32 -18.17 8.35 2.75
C ALA A 32 -17.13 8.87 1.73
N TRP A 33 -15.94 9.21 2.19
CA TRP A 33 -14.84 9.65 1.34
C TRP A 33 -13.85 8.49 1.14
N VAL A 34 -13.57 8.13 -0.10
CA VAL A 34 -12.75 6.95 -0.41
C VAL A 34 -11.66 7.30 -1.43
N GLY A 35 -10.42 6.99 -1.07
CA GLY A 35 -9.23 7.21 -1.87
C GLY A 35 -8.71 5.99 -2.62
N ASN A 36 -7.78 6.29 -3.51
CA ASN A 36 -6.90 5.32 -4.15
C ASN A 36 -5.62 5.10 -3.31
N ASN A 37 -4.74 4.20 -3.76
CA ASN A 37 -3.51 3.84 -3.06
C ASN A 37 -2.57 5.04 -2.81
N ALA A 38 -2.48 6.00 -3.73
CA ALA A 38 -1.63 7.18 -3.56
C ALA A 38 -2.13 8.13 -2.45
N ALA A 39 -3.38 7.98 -1.99
CA ALA A 39 -3.92 8.71 -0.86
C ALA A 39 -3.70 7.97 0.49
N TYR A 40 -3.08 6.79 0.51
CA TYR A 40 -2.77 6.05 1.76
C TYR A 40 -1.50 6.59 2.46
N GLY A 41 -1.42 7.92 2.63
CA GLY A 41 -0.31 8.55 3.32
C GLY A 41 -0.55 8.59 4.83
N GLN A 42 0.50 8.38 5.62
CA GLN A 42 0.42 8.60 7.08
C GLN A 42 0.05 10.07 7.41
N VAL A 43 0.50 11.02 6.58
CA VAL A 43 0.12 12.44 6.69
C VAL A 43 -1.39 12.69 6.56
N ILE A 44 -2.13 11.85 5.83
CA ILE A 44 -3.60 11.95 5.78
C ILE A 44 -4.18 11.40 7.06
N ALA A 45 -3.68 10.25 7.53
CA ALA A 45 -4.16 9.62 8.75
C ALA A 45 -4.00 10.53 9.98
N GLU A 46 -2.88 11.25 10.06
CA GLU A 46 -2.56 12.18 11.16
C GLU A 46 -3.29 13.52 11.08
N HIS A 47 -3.87 13.85 9.93
CA HIS A 47 -4.63 15.09 9.77
C HIS A 47 -6.04 14.92 10.33
N GLU A 48 -6.56 15.91 11.05
CA GLU A 48 -7.91 15.89 11.64
C GLU A 48 -8.99 15.57 10.58
N ALA A 49 -8.86 16.18 9.39
CA ALA A 49 -9.78 15.95 8.28
C ALA A 49 -9.75 14.53 7.71
N GLY A 50 -8.67 13.78 7.98
CA GLY A 50 -8.49 12.41 7.54
C GLY A 50 -9.36 11.40 8.30
N GLU A 51 -9.84 11.72 9.51
CA GLU A 51 -10.65 10.78 10.31
C GLU A 51 -11.84 10.24 9.50
N GLY A 52 -12.04 8.91 9.50
CA GLY A 52 -13.10 8.28 8.70
C GLY A 52 -12.87 8.26 7.18
N TYR A 53 -11.71 8.69 6.68
CA TYR A 53 -11.33 8.55 5.27
C TYR A 53 -10.94 7.11 4.96
N TYR A 54 -11.50 6.56 3.88
CA TYR A 54 -11.22 5.19 3.44
C TYR A 54 -10.20 5.18 2.30
N ALA A 55 -9.47 4.08 2.15
CA ALA A 55 -8.63 3.87 0.98
C ALA A 55 -8.51 2.37 0.65
N PHE A 56 -8.41 2.09 -0.65
CA PHE A 56 -8.01 0.77 -1.15
C PHE A 56 -6.51 0.77 -1.46
N VAL A 57 -5.79 -0.21 -0.91
CA VAL A 57 -4.34 -0.38 -1.10
C VAL A 57 -3.98 -1.82 -1.41
N HIS A 58 -2.89 -2.04 -2.13
CA HIS A 58 -2.39 -3.38 -2.44
C HIS A 58 -1.55 -3.99 -1.28
N MET A 59 -1.18 -3.18 -0.29
CA MET A 59 -0.71 -3.64 1.02
C MET A 59 -0.92 -2.56 2.09
N ALA A 60 -1.05 -2.97 3.35
CA ALA A 60 -1.28 -2.06 4.48
C ALA A 60 0.03 -1.76 5.22
N ARG A 61 0.19 -0.50 5.65
CA ARG A 61 1.25 -0.07 6.58
C ARG A 61 1.25 -0.96 7.82
N ARG A 62 2.45 -1.27 8.31
CA ARG A 62 2.66 -1.91 9.62
C ARG A 62 3.01 -0.87 10.69
N TYR A 63 2.53 -1.09 11.90
CA TYR A 63 2.83 -0.31 13.10
C TYR A 63 3.62 -1.15 14.11
N PRO A 64 4.39 -0.54 15.03
CA PRO A 64 5.24 -1.28 15.98
C PRO A 64 4.51 -2.31 16.85
N ASP A 65 3.26 -2.00 17.19
CA ASP A 65 2.36 -2.81 18.01
C ASP A 65 1.58 -3.87 17.21
N ASP A 66 1.74 -3.92 15.89
CA ASP A 66 1.16 -4.99 15.07
C ASP A 66 1.84 -6.33 15.36
N ASP A 67 1.06 -7.40 15.20
CA ASP A 67 1.63 -8.74 15.15
C ASP A 67 2.40 -8.92 13.83
N MET A 68 3.65 -9.37 13.95
CA MET A 68 4.60 -9.49 12.86
C MET A 68 5.35 -10.81 12.98
N THR A 69 5.62 -11.43 11.83
CA THR A 69 6.57 -12.55 11.79
C THR A 69 7.95 -12.08 12.28
N PRO A 70 8.81 -12.98 12.80
CA PRO A 70 10.15 -12.62 13.21
C PRO A 70 10.97 -11.94 12.11
N GLU A 71 10.76 -12.34 10.85
CA GLU A 71 11.39 -11.75 9.68
C GLU A 71 10.96 -10.28 9.45
N VAL A 72 9.65 -10.02 9.46
CA VAL A 72 9.12 -8.65 9.32
C VAL A 72 9.55 -7.77 10.49
N ARG A 73 9.58 -8.33 11.71
CA ARG A 73 10.05 -7.61 12.90
C ARG A 73 11.53 -7.23 12.78
N ALA A 74 12.38 -8.16 12.36
CA ALA A 74 13.81 -7.88 12.16
C ALA A 74 14.04 -6.82 11.08
N TRP A 75 13.29 -6.86 9.98
CA TRP A 75 13.33 -5.81 8.95
C TRP A 75 12.88 -4.45 9.50
N PHE A 76 11.79 -4.40 10.25
CA PHE A 76 11.26 -3.17 10.84
C PHE A 76 12.26 -2.53 11.79
N GLU A 77 12.79 -3.32 12.73
CA GLU A 77 13.79 -2.86 13.71
C GLU A 77 15.09 -2.41 13.03
N GLY A 78 15.56 -3.16 12.02
CA GLY A 78 16.73 -2.78 11.23
C GLY A 78 16.53 -1.49 10.42
N TYR A 79 15.31 -1.24 9.92
CA TYR A 79 14.98 0.03 9.27
C TYR A 79 15.05 1.19 10.26
N VAL A 80 14.46 1.03 11.46
CA VAL A 80 14.51 2.04 12.52
C VAL A 80 15.94 2.31 12.97
N GLU A 81 16.75 1.27 13.19
CA GLU A 81 18.16 1.43 13.57
C GLU A 81 18.95 2.20 12.51
N ARG A 82 18.68 1.94 11.23
CA ARG A 82 19.40 2.54 10.12
C ARG A 82 18.99 3.98 9.82
N PHE A 83 17.70 4.28 9.88
CA PHE A 83 17.14 5.54 9.39
C PHE A 83 16.59 6.45 10.51
N GLY A 84 16.44 5.94 11.72
CA GLY A 84 15.94 6.70 12.87
C GLY A 84 14.43 6.97 12.85
N GLU A 85 13.67 6.31 11.97
CA GLU A 85 12.23 6.45 11.82
C GLU A 85 11.56 5.11 11.49
N GLU A 86 10.26 4.99 11.78
CA GLU A 86 9.48 3.80 11.42
C GLU A 86 9.31 3.69 9.90
N PRO A 87 9.43 2.48 9.31
CA PRO A 87 9.14 2.31 7.90
C PRO A 87 7.65 2.58 7.60
N GLY A 88 7.41 3.50 6.67
CA GLY A 88 6.08 3.68 6.07
C GLY A 88 5.79 2.69 4.95
N LEU A 89 4.58 2.77 4.39
CA LEU A 89 4.20 2.00 3.20
C LEU A 89 5.23 2.12 2.04
N PRO A 90 5.80 3.31 1.72
CA PRO A 90 6.80 3.40 0.66
C PRO A 90 8.07 2.58 0.91
N ALA A 91 8.48 2.41 2.17
CA ALA A 91 9.62 1.57 2.53
C ALA A 91 9.32 0.08 2.30
N MET A 92 8.09 -0.35 2.62
CA MET A 92 7.61 -1.71 2.34
C MET A 92 7.55 -1.98 0.83
N GLU A 93 6.99 -1.04 0.04
CA GLU A 93 6.95 -1.11 -1.43
C GLU A 93 8.35 -1.18 -2.02
N GLY A 94 9.27 -0.34 -1.53
CA GLY A 94 10.67 -0.34 -1.95
C GLY A 94 11.37 -1.66 -1.67
N TRP A 95 11.15 -2.25 -0.48
CA TRP A 95 11.71 -3.56 -0.15
C TRP A 95 11.16 -4.65 -1.06
N ARG A 96 9.83 -4.74 -1.22
CA ARG A 96 9.19 -5.71 -2.13
C ARG A 96 9.72 -5.59 -3.55
N GLY A 97 9.81 -4.37 -4.08
CA GLY A 97 10.33 -4.13 -5.42
C GLY A 97 11.78 -4.58 -5.57
N ALA A 98 12.64 -4.28 -4.59
CA ALA A 98 14.03 -4.72 -4.61
C ALA A 98 14.16 -6.25 -4.52
N ASP A 99 13.40 -6.89 -3.63
CA ASP A 99 13.41 -8.33 -3.45
C ASP A 99 12.96 -9.08 -4.71
N LEU A 100 11.86 -8.65 -5.33
CA LEU A 100 11.39 -9.21 -6.61
C LEU A 100 12.44 -9.08 -7.72
N VAL A 101 13.15 -7.94 -7.78
CA VAL A 101 14.23 -7.74 -8.76
C VAL A 101 15.40 -8.69 -8.48
N VAL A 102 15.79 -8.89 -7.22
CA VAL A 102 16.84 -9.85 -6.84
C VAL A 102 16.44 -11.25 -7.26
N GLN A 103 15.24 -11.70 -6.92
CA GLN A 103 14.72 -13.03 -7.32
C GLN A 103 14.73 -13.20 -8.85
N ALA A 104 14.26 -12.20 -9.60
CA ALA A 104 14.28 -12.24 -11.06
C ALA A 104 15.70 -12.31 -11.65
N LEU A 105 16.66 -11.60 -11.05
CA LEU A 105 18.06 -11.66 -11.46
C LEU A 105 18.69 -13.02 -11.18
N GLU A 106 18.33 -13.66 -10.06
CA GLU A 106 18.76 -15.02 -9.74
C GLU A 106 18.23 -16.04 -10.74
N ILE A 107 16.95 -15.93 -11.12
CA ILE A 107 16.30 -16.78 -12.13
C ILE A 107 16.94 -16.55 -13.52
N ALA A 108 17.18 -15.29 -13.91
CA ALA A 108 17.77 -14.95 -15.21
C ALA A 108 19.22 -15.45 -15.36
N GLY A 109 19.94 -15.59 -14.25
CA GLY A 109 21.30 -16.09 -14.20
C GLY A 109 22.37 -15.09 -14.65
N ARG A 110 23.64 -15.52 -14.61
CA ARG A 110 24.82 -14.64 -14.79
C ARG A 110 24.97 -14.03 -16.18
N ASP A 111 24.45 -14.69 -17.22
CA ASP A 111 24.47 -14.19 -18.60
C ASP A 111 23.23 -13.34 -18.86
N LEU A 112 23.13 -12.21 -18.14
CA LEU A 112 21.95 -11.37 -18.07
C LEU A 112 21.70 -10.63 -19.38
N THR A 113 20.47 -10.74 -19.91
CA THR A 113 19.96 -9.88 -20.97
C THR A 113 18.59 -9.33 -20.57
N ARG A 114 18.10 -8.31 -21.29
CA ARG A 114 16.75 -7.77 -21.07
C ARG A 114 15.70 -8.87 -21.23
N GLU A 115 15.83 -9.70 -22.26
CA GLU A 115 14.88 -10.76 -22.60
C GLU A 115 14.83 -11.82 -21.49
N LYS A 116 15.99 -12.19 -20.93
CA LYS A 116 16.07 -13.12 -19.80
C LYS A 116 15.49 -12.52 -18.52
N LEU A 117 15.71 -11.24 -18.26
CA LEU A 117 15.12 -10.57 -17.10
C LEU A 117 13.59 -10.50 -17.20
N VAL A 118 13.05 -10.15 -18.37
CA VAL A 118 11.61 -10.14 -18.61
C VAL A 118 11.03 -11.54 -18.45
N ALA A 119 11.64 -12.55 -19.09
CA ALA A 119 11.19 -13.93 -18.96
C ALA A 119 11.26 -14.44 -17.50
N ALA A 120 12.26 -14.01 -16.74
CA ALA A 120 12.37 -14.34 -15.32
C ALA A 120 11.23 -13.72 -14.51
N LEU A 121 10.97 -12.42 -14.68
CA LEU A 121 9.84 -11.73 -14.03
C LEU A 121 8.50 -12.39 -14.40
N GLU A 122 8.27 -12.67 -15.68
CA GLU A 122 7.04 -13.32 -16.16
C GLU A 122 6.86 -14.77 -15.66
N SER A 123 7.93 -15.41 -15.20
CA SER A 123 7.88 -16.76 -14.61
C SER A 123 7.52 -16.78 -13.13
N MET A 124 7.48 -15.62 -12.48
CA MET A 124 7.18 -15.49 -11.05
C MET A 124 5.68 -15.62 -10.81
N HIS A 125 5.24 -16.82 -10.49
CA HIS A 125 3.85 -17.14 -10.15
C HIS A 125 3.71 -17.48 -8.66
N ASP A 126 2.62 -17.02 -8.05
CA ASP A 126 2.24 -17.32 -6.66
C ASP A 126 3.35 -17.00 -5.63
N VAL A 127 4.12 -15.94 -5.90
CA VAL A 127 5.14 -15.43 -4.99
C VAL A 127 4.45 -14.83 -3.78
N THR A 128 4.83 -15.26 -2.58
CA THR A 128 4.40 -14.60 -1.35
C THR A 128 5.55 -13.76 -0.84
N ASP A 129 5.33 -12.46 -0.72
CA ASP A 129 6.36 -11.57 -0.20
C ASP A 129 6.51 -11.70 1.33
N MET A 130 7.55 -11.08 1.88
CA MET A 130 7.80 -11.16 3.32
C MET A 130 6.66 -10.58 4.18
N PHE A 131 5.84 -9.68 3.62
CA PHE A 131 4.72 -9.05 4.31
C PHE A 131 3.43 -9.89 4.26
N GLY A 132 3.44 -11.02 3.56
CA GLY A 132 2.36 -12.00 3.48
C GLY A 132 1.37 -11.79 2.31
N TYR A 133 1.74 -10.97 1.32
CA TYR A 133 0.91 -10.70 0.14
C TYR A 133 1.30 -11.58 -1.04
N HIS A 134 0.29 -12.06 -1.76
CA HIS A 134 0.48 -12.89 -2.95
C HIS A 134 0.65 -12.04 -4.20
N LEU A 135 1.62 -12.41 -5.02
CA LEU A 135 2.04 -11.72 -6.23
C LEU A 135 2.21 -12.73 -7.35
N SER A 136 1.65 -12.41 -8.51
CA SER A 136 1.78 -13.21 -9.72
C SER A 136 2.03 -12.31 -10.91
N PHE A 137 2.98 -12.72 -11.73
CA PHE A 137 3.32 -12.10 -13.01
C PHE A 137 3.14 -13.12 -14.12
N GLY A 138 3.00 -12.66 -15.36
CA GLY A 138 2.88 -13.51 -16.54
C GLY A 138 3.05 -12.69 -17.81
N PRO A 139 3.16 -13.34 -18.99
CA PRO A 139 3.38 -12.65 -20.26
C PRO A 139 2.29 -11.63 -20.61
N ASP A 140 1.06 -11.86 -20.13
CA ASP A 140 -0.11 -11.01 -20.36
C ASP A 140 -0.57 -10.26 -19.10
N ASP A 141 0.09 -10.44 -17.95
CA ASP A 141 -0.25 -9.76 -16.69
C ASP A 141 1.00 -9.35 -15.91
N HIS A 142 1.27 -8.04 -15.89
CA HIS A 142 2.45 -7.46 -15.24
C HIS A 142 2.11 -6.68 -13.97
N LYS A 143 0.88 -6.79 -13.44
CA LYS A 143 0.43 -6.00 -12.29
C LYS A 143 1.00 -6.50 -10.96
N GLY A 144 1.31 -7.80 -10.86
CA GLY A 144 1.81 -8.43 -9.64
C GLY A 144 0.70 -8.71 -8.62
N ALA A 145 0.08 -7.67 -8.06
CA ALA A 145 -0.93 -7.81 -7.00
C ALA A 145 -2.36 -7.81 -7.55
N SER A 146 -3.16 -8.81 -7.19
CA SER A 146 -4.59 -8.94 -7.54
C SER A 146 -5.54 -8.82 -6.34
N GLU A 147 -5.00 -8.47 -5.17
CA GLU A 147 -5.75 -8.30 -3.93
C GLU A 147 -5.69 -6.84 -3.46
N SER A 148 -6.81 -6.34 -2.94
CA SER A 148 -6.90 -5.05 -2.27
C SER A 148 -7.20 -5.21 -0.78
N VAL A 149 -6.66 -4.29 0.00
CA VAL A 149 -6.96 -4.08 1.42
C VAL A 149 -7.77 -2.80 1.52
N LEU A 150 -8.93 -2.89 2.17
CA LEU A 150 -9.72 -1.71 2.52
C LEU A 150 -9.33 -1.27 3.93
N SER A 151 -8.94 -0.01 4.06
CA SER A 151 -8.57 0.61 5.31
C SER A 151 -9.33 1.90 5.55
N VAL A 152 -9.43 2.30 6.80
CA VAL A 152 -10.03 3.57 7.24
C VAL A 152 -9.10 4.27 8.23
N VAL A 153 -9.06 5.59 8.20
CA VAL A 153 -8.37 6.37 9.23
C VAL A 153 -9.19 6.36 10.52
N ARG A 154 -8.54 6.00 11.64
CA ARG A 154 -9.04 6.14 13.00
C ARG A 154 -7.91 6.56 13.93
N ASP A 155 -8.14 7.61 14.72
CA ASP A 155 -7.23 8.04 15.79
C ASP A 155 -5.78 8.24 15.30
N GLY A 156 -5.61 8.89 14.14
CA GLY A 156 -4.28 9.16 13.59
C GLY A 156 -3.64 7.99 12.83
N ARG A 157 -4.35 6.86 12.67
CA ARG A 157 -3.80 5.61 12.12
C ARG A 157 -4.68 5.04 11.03
N TRP A 158 -4.07 4.34 10.08
CA TRP A 158 -4.78 3.50 9.14
C TRP A 158 -5.13 2.16 9.78
N VAL A 159 -6.42 1.87 9.86
CA VAL A 159 -6.96 0.62 10.39
C VAL A 159 -7.52 -0.21 9.25
N THR A 160 -7.03 -1.44 9.08
CA THR A 160 -7.53 -2.37 8.07
C THR A 160 -8.93 -2.87 8.47
N LEU A 161 -9.89 -2.77 7.55
CA LEU A 161 -11.25 -3.26 7.72
C LEU A 161 -11.48 -4.60 7.03
N ALA A 162 -10.88 -4.79 5.86
CA ALA A 162 -10.99 -6.03 5.09
C ALA A 162 -9.69 -6.28 4.33
N GLN A 163 -9.25 -7.53 4.34
CA GLN A 163 -8.12 -8.02 3.56
C GLN A 163 -8.62 -8.87 2.38
N ARG A 164 -7.81 -8.97 1.32
CA ARG A 164 -8.04 -9.86 0.16
C ARG A 164 -9.35 -9.62 -0.57
N ILE A 165 -9.66 -8.35 -0.84
CA ILE A 165 -10.74 -8.00 -1.78
C ILE A 165 -10.18 -8.22 -3.19
N SER A 166 -10.59 -9.30 -3.84
CA SER A 166 -10.22 -9.58 -5.24
C SER A 166 -11.00 -8.67 -6.20
N TYR A 167 -10.39 -8.34 -7.34
CA TYR A 167 -10.96 -7.48 -8.38
C TYR A 167 -10.57 -7.95 -9.78
#